data_AF-A0A022GQP9-F1
#
_entry.id   AF-A0A022GQP9-F1
#
_cell.length_a   1.000
_cell.length_b   1.000
_cell.length_c   1.000
_cell.angle_alpha   90.00
_cell.angle_beta   90.00
_cell.angle_gamma   90.00
#
_symmetry.space_group_name_H-M   'P 1'
#
loop_
_entity.id
_entity.type
_entity.pdbx_description
1 polymer ?
#
loop_
_entity_poly.entity_id
_entity_poly.type
_entity_poly.pdbx_seq_one_letter_code
_entity_poly.pdbx_strand_id
1 'polypeptide(L)' 'MIRLRHASQINGSEANEIILLNSHDGTSSYQMLAGMFRFVCQNGLACGDAIADVRVPTVDSLRIRSRQPPAVLQR' A
#
# COMPACT_ATOMS: atom_id res chain seq x y z
N MET A 1 8.24 -4.36 2.37
CA MET A 1 7.18 -4.85 1.46
C MET A 1 6.86 -6.28 1.83
N ILE A 2 5.60 -6.58 2.13
CA ILE A 2 5.13 -7.94 2.42
C ILE A 2 4.23 -8.38 1.25
N ARG A 3 4.35 -9.63 0.81
CA ARG A 3 3.53 -10.21 -0.25
C ARG A 3 2.81 -11.43 0.29
N LEU A 4 1.50 -11.45 0.12
CA LEU A 4 0.65 -12.57 0.48
C LEU A 4 0.22 -13.24 -0.82
N ARG A 5 0.60 -14.51 -0.98
CA ARG A 5 0.17 -15.37 -2.10
C ARG A 5 -0.63 -16.54 -1.56
N HIS A 6 -1.56 -17.05 -2.36
CA HIS A 6 -2.20 -18.33 -2.05
C HIS A 6 -1.19 -19.48 -2.20
N ALA A 7 -1.25 -20.47 -1.29
CA ALA A 7 -0.28 -21.57 -1.24
C ALA A 7 -0.18 -22.37 -2.55
N SER A 8 -1.28 -22.52 -3.28
CA SER A 8 -1.28 -23.24 -4.57
C SER A 8 -0.64 -22.49 -5.73
N GLN A 9 -0.37 -21.19 -5.58
CA GLN A 9 0.15 -20.32 -6.65
C GLN A 9 1.56 -19.78 -6.35
N ILE A 10 2.26 -20.35 -5.36
CA ILE A 10 3.60 -19.89 -4.96
C ILE A 10 4.60 -19.93 -6.14
N ASN A 11 4.52 -20.95 -7.00
CA ASN A 11 5.43 -21.13 -8.14
C ASN A 11 4.88 -20.58 -9.48
N GLY A 12 3.68 -20.00 -9.48
CA GLY A 12 3.11 -19.40 -10.69
C GLY A 12 3.89 -18.16 -11.12
N SER A 13 4.13 -18.02 -12.43
CA SER A 13 4.71 -16.81 -13.01
C SER A 13 3.82 -15.59 -12.75
N GLU A 14 2.51 -15.80 -12.79
CA GLU A 14 1.49 -14.81 -12.47
C GLU A 14 0.59 -15.40 -11.38
N ALA A 15 0.38 -14.64 -10.31
CA ALA A 15 -0.51 -15.05 -9.23
C ALA A 15 -1.30 -13.85 -8.72
N ASN A 16 -2.45 -14.15 -8.11
CA ASN A 16 -3.19 -13.15 -7.35
C ASN A 16 -2.46 -12.92 -6.03
N GLU A 17 -2.04 -11.69 -5.79
CA GLU A 17 -1.29 -11.33 -4.59
C GLU A 17 -1.88 -10.08 -3.95
N ILE A 18 -1.64 -10.00 -2.64
CA ILE A 18 -1.83 -8.79 -1.87
C ILE A 18 -0.45 -8.31 -1.44
N ILE A 19 -0.09 -7.11 -1.89
CA ILE A 19 1.16 -6.45 -1.59
C ILE A 19 0.91 -5.37 -0.55
N LEU A 20 1.57 -5.48 0.61
CA LEU A 20 1.62 -4.42 1.60
C LEU A 20 2.93 -3.63 1.49
N LEU A 21 2.79 -2.35 1.17
CA LEU A 21 3.84 -1.35 1.11
C LEU A 21 3.75 -0.46 2.35
N ASN A 22 4.89 -0.23 3.00
CA ASN A 22 5.00 0.79 4.04
C ASN A 22 5.48 2.08 3.36
N SER A 23 4.85 3.21 3.63
CA SER A 23 5.35 4.51 3.17
C SER A 23 6.52 4.97 4.05
N HIS A 24 7.66 5.32 3.46
CA HIS A 24 8.88 5.77 4.16
C HIS A 24 8.85 7.28 4.49
N ASP A 25 7.75 7.99 4.21
CA ASP A 25 7.69 9.45 4.28
C ASP A 25 7.19 9.97 5.65
N GLY A 26 7.34 9.17 6.71
CA GLY A 26 7.00 9.56 8.08
C GLY A 26 5.50 9.60 8.41
N THR A 27 4.61 9.35 7.45
CA THR A 27 3.15 9.27 7.68
C THR A 27 2.68 7.95 8.28
N SER A 28 3.61 7.00 8.50
CA SER A 28 3.32 5.63 8.96
C SER A 28 2.13 5.01 8.22
N SER A 29 1.88 5.33 6.95
CA SER A 29 0.74 4.76 6.21
C SER A 29 1.13 3.43 5.56
N TYR A 30 0.20 2.47 5.58
CA TYR A 30 0.29 1.23 4.84
C TYR A 30 -0.51 1.37 3.55
N GLN A 31 0.04 0.89 2.44
CA GLN A 31 -0.68 0.78 1.18
C GLN A 31 -0.80 -0.69 0.81
N MET A 32 -2.03 -1.14 0.62
CA MET A 32 -2.36 -2.50 0.22
C MET A 32 -2.76 -2.48 -1.27
N LEU A 33 -2.03 -3.20 -2.09
CA LEU A 33 -2.34 -3.41 -3.51
C LEU A 33 -2.76 -4.87 -3.69
N ALA A 34 -4.00 -5.10 -4.12
CA ALA A 34 -4.49 -6.43 -4.46
C ALA A 34 -4.64 -6.53 -5.97
N GLY A 35 -4.14 -7.61 -6.56
CA GLY A 35 -4.15 -7.76 -8.01
C GLY A 35 -3.42 -9.01 -8.48
N MET A 36 -3.38 -9.19 -9.79
CA MET A 36 -2.59 -10.24 -10.42
C MET A 36 -1.22 -9.67 -10.75
N PHE A 37 -0.19 -10.13 -10.04
CA PHE A 37 1.15 -9.57 -10.15
C PHE A 37 2.15 -10.62 -10.63
N ARG A 38 2.94 -10.23 -11.64
CA ARG A 38 4.10 -10.96 -12.14
C ARG A 38 5.36 -10.42 -11.52
N PHE A 39 6.20 -11.30 -10.99
CA PHE A 39 7.51 -10.91 -10.49
C PHE A 39 8.48 -10.65 -11.65
N VAL A 40 9.08 -9.46 -11.69
CA VAL A 40 9.98 -9.05 -12.79
C VAL A 40 11.43 -8.97 -12.32
N CYS A 41 11.70 -8.52 -11.10
CA CYS A 41 13.06 -8.50 -10.57
C CYS A 41 13.13 -8.71 -9.05
N GLN A 42 14.29 -9.21 -8.58
CA GLN A 42 14.60 -9.47 -7.17
C GLN A 42 14.50 -8.22 -6.28
N ASN A 43 14.55 -7.02 -6.87
CA ASN A 43 14.47 -5.73 -6.16
C ASN A 43 13.02 -5.31 -5.84
N GLY A 44 12.03 -6.19 -6.05
CA GLY A 44 10.62 -5.92 -5.70
C GLY A 44 9.78 -5.32 -6.82
N LEU A 45 10.27 -5.32 -8.07
CA LEU A 45 9.48 -4.87 -9.21
C LEU A 45 8.49 -5.96 -9.63
N ALA A 46 7.21 -5.63 -9.50
CA ALA A 46 6.10 -6.46 -9.92
C ALA A 46 5.30 -5.72 -10.99
N CYS A 47 4.88 -6.43 -12.05
CA CYS A 47 4.07 -5.89 -13.13
C CYS A 47 2.78 -6.70 -13.24
N GLY A 48 1.64 -6.03 -13.37
CA GLY A 48 0.34 -6.68 -13.51
C GLY A 48 -0.80 -5.77 -13.09
N ASP A 49 -2.02 -6.29 -13.19
CA ASP A 49 -3.23 -5.50 -12.98
C ASP A 49 -3.61 -5.45 -11.50
N ALA A 50 -3.60 -4.22 -10.95
CA ALA A 50 -4.13 -3.95 -9.64
C ALA A 50 -5.66 -3.85 -9.71
N ILE A 51 -6.33 -4.72 -8.97
CA ILE A 51 -7.79 -4.76 -8.86
C ILE A 51 -8.27 -3.82 -7.75
N ALA A 52 -7.47 -3.68 -6.69
CA ALA A 52 -7.77 -2.77 -5.59
C ALA A 52 -6.50 -2.10 -5.06
N ASP A 53 -6.62 -0.80 -4.80
CA ASP A 53 -5.63 0.01 -4.10
C ASP A 53 -6.29 0.56 -2.83
N VAL A 54 -5.74 0.21 -1.67
CA VAL A 54 -6.27 0.65 -0.37
C VAL A 54 -5.15 1.29 0.41
N ARG A 55 -5.30 2.58 0.72
CA ARG A 55 -4.40 3.30 1.61
C ARG A 55 -4.94 3.30 3.03
N VAL A 56 -4.24 2.63 3.93
CA VAL A 56 -4.57 2.55 5.35
C VAL A 56 -3.69 3.55 6.12
N PRO A 57 -4.27 4.63 6.67
CA PRO A 57 -3.56 5.53 7.56
C PRO A 57 -3.29 4.85 8.92
N THR A 58 -2.12 5.09 9.52
CA THR A 58 -1.88 4.70 10.92
C THR A 58 -2.54 5.67 11.87
N VAL A 59 -2.86 5.19 13.08
CA VAL A 59 -3.54 5.95 14.15
C VAL A 59 -2.96 7.34 14.41
N ASP A 60 -1.64 7.52 14.29
CA ASP A 60 -0.99 8.82 14.47
C ASP A 60 -1.28 9.81 13.34
N SER A 61 -1.48 9.33 12.10
CA SER A 61 -1.80 10.19 10.95
C SER A 61 -3.22 10.75 10.99
N LEU A 62 -4.17 10.06 11.64
CA LEU A 62 -5.51 10.59 11.94
C LEU A 62 -5.47 11.70 13.00
N ARG A 63 -4.49 11.66 13.92
CA ARG A 63 -4.35 12.63 15.01
C ARG A 63 -3.71 13.95 14.56
N ILE A 64 -2.90 13.94 13.51
CA ILE A 64 -2.35 15.17 12.90
C ILE A 64 -3.41 15.90 12.07
N ARG A 65 -4.32 15.17 11.42
CA ARG A 65 -5.43 15.76 10.63
C ARG A 65 -6.52 16.41 11.49
N SER A 66 -6.64 16.08 12.78
CA SER A 66 -7.56 16.73 13.72
C SER A 66 -6.97 17.94 14.46
N ARG A 67 -5.68 18.25 14.25
CA ARG A 67 -4.98 19.39 14.86
C ARG A 67 -4.71 20.56 13.91
N GLN A 68 -5.36 20.60 12.75
CA GLN A 68 -5.33 21.80 11.92
C GLN A 68 -6.55 22.67 12.30
N PRO A 69 -6.38 23.78 13.06
CA PRO A 69 -7.46 24.74 13.19
C PRO A 69 -7.84 25.22 11.78
N PRO A 70 -9.13 25.44 11.49
CA PRO A 70 -9.49 26.05 10.23
C PRO A 70 -8.75 27.38 10.12
N ALA A 71 -8.08 27.59 9.00
CA ALA A 71 -7.56 28.89 8.62
C ALA A 71 -8.75 29.84 8.50
N VAL A 72 -9.14 30.47 9.61
CA VAL A 72 -10.01 31.64 9.62
C VAL A 72 -9.18 32.77 9.05
N LEU A 73 -9.36 32.94 7.74
CA LEU A 73 -9.46 34.21 7.03
C LEU A 73 -8.86 35.41 7.78
N GLN A 74 -7.61 35.76 7.44
CA GLN A 74 -7.08 37.10 7.66
C GLN A 74 -7.99 38.10 6.93
N ARG A 75 -8.89 38.77 7.66
CA ARG A 75 -9.37 40.13 7.41
C ARG A 75 -9.79 40.78 8.73
#